data_AF-A0A961KGA1-F1
#
_entry.id   AF-A0A961KGA1-F1
#
_cell.length_a   1.000
_cell.length_b   1.000
_cell.length_c   1.000
_cell.angle_alpha   90.00
_cell.angle_beta   90.00
_cell.angle_gamma   90.00
#
_symmetry.space_group_name_H-M   'P 1'
#
loop_
_entity.id
_entity.type
_entity.pdbx_description
1 polymer ?
#
loop_
_entity_poly.entity_id
_entity_poly.type
_entity_poly.pdbx_seq_one_letter_code
_entity_poly.pdbx_strand_id
1 'polypeptide(L)'
;MRFSVIRLATVVLALTAAMPASDAWAQANTCRWANDNECDEPRYGGTGACDNGTDANDCRAEASAWQRLMEAVPQGIRASLGTDTCRWANDRECDDINFGGTGACQPGTDASDCRALAIGGDETCRWAHDGECDEPGIGTGVCISGTDTSDCAPVAFLRNRSNTCATAFNGTCDEPGQGTGQCRAYTDTADCVGRQRPNQARDHFFGHDDRQLVDVTQAPWR
;
A
#
# COMPACT_ATOMS: atom_id res chain seq x y z
N MET A 1 -54.83 -39.85 -37.20
CA MET A 1 -54.78 -38.64 -36.35
C MET A 1 -53.47 -38.64 -35.60
N ARG A 2 -52.72 -37.54 -35.70
CA ARG A 2 -51.34 -37.37 -35.22
C ARG A 2 -51.35 -37.10 -33.70
N PHE A 3 -50.51 -37.79 -32.92
CA PHE A 3 -50.25 -37.40 -31.53
C PHE A 3 -48.80 -36.89 -31.41
N SER A 4 -48.69 -35.60 -31.08
CA SER A 4 -47.45 -34.84 -30.95
C SER A 4 -46.63 -35.29 -29.74
N VAL A 5 -45.32 -35.40 -29.97
CA VAL A 5 -44.29 -35.59 -28.95
C VAL A 5 -44.07 -34.27 -28.21
N ILE A 6 -44.34 -34.22 -26.90
CA ILE A 6 -44.00 -33.07 -26.05
C ILE A 6 -42.55 -33.26 -25.57
N ARG A 7 -41.65 -32.44 -26.09
CA ARG A 7 -40.26 -32.34 -25.59
C ARG A 7 -40.26 -31.46 -24.34
N LEU A 8 -39.97 -32.05 -23.17
CA LEU A 8 -39.65 -31.30 -21.96
C LEU A 8 -38.27 -30.64 -22.15
N ALA A 9 -38.23 -29.32 -22.25
CA ALA A 9 -36.99 -28.56 -22.17
C ALA A 9 -36.73 -28.23 -20.70
N THR A 10 -35.69 -28.83 -20.12
CA THR A 10 -35.17 -28.47 -18.79
C THR A 10 -34.45 -27.13 -18.89
N VAL A 11 -35.04 -26.09 -18.32
CA VAL A 11 -34.39 -24.79 -18.11
C VAL A 11 -33.41 -24.94 -16.94
N VAL A 12 -32.11 -24.94 -17.22
CA VAL A 12 -31.07 -24.82 -16.20
C VAL A 12 -31.00 -23.35 -15.80
N LEU A 13 -31.55 -23.02 -14.64
CA LEU A 13 -31.43 -21.70 -14.03
C LEU A 13 -29.98 -21.56 -13.51
N ALA A 14 -29.14 -20.83 -14.23
CA ALA A 14 -27.80 -20.51 -13.78
C ALA A 14 -27.89 -19.58 -12.56
N LEU A 15 -27.57 -20.10 -11.38
CA LEU A 15 -27.43 -19.33 -10.16
C LEU A 15 -26.16 -18.47 -10.31
N THR A 16 -26.32 -17.20 -10.67
CA THR A 16 -25.23 -16.23 -10.59
C THR A 16 -24.96 -15.98 -9.11
N ALA A 17 -23.86 -16.56 -8.59
CA ALA A 17 -23.32 -16.15 -7.32
C ALA A 17 -22.92 -14.67 -7.44
N ALA A 18 -23.67 -13.78 -6.78
CA ALA A 18 -23.24 -12.41 -6.58
C ALA A 18 -21.95 -12.47 -5.75
N MET A 19 -20.83 -12.07 -6.36
CA MET A 19 -19.63 -11.79 -5.59
C MET A 19 -19.98 -10.71 -4.55
N PRO A 20 -19.48 -10.79 -3.31
CA PRO A 20 -19.70 -9.71 -2.37
C PRO A 20 -19.14 -8.44 -3.02
N ALA A 21 -19.97 -7.40 -3.09
CA ALA A 21 -19.50 -6.08 -3.43
C ALA A 21 -18.36 -5.76 -2.47
N SER A 22 -17.23 -5.33 -3.02
CA SER A 22 -16.16 -4.60 -2.35
C SER A 22 -16.71 -3.83 -1.15
N ASP A 23 -16.07 -3.97 0.03
CA ASP A 23 -16.46 -3.35 1.30
C ASP A 23 -16.92 -1.90 1.11
N ALA A 24 -18.20 -1.75 0.80
CA ALA A 24 -18.88 -0.47 0.71
C ALA A 24 -19.27 -0.18 2.16
N TRP A 25 -18.30 0.31 2.93
CA TRP A 25 -18.52 0.77 4.29
C TRP A 25 -19.78 1.65 4.28
N ALA A 26 -20.80 1.27 5.06
CA ALA A 26 -22.05 1.99 5.10
C ALA A 26 -21.75 3.44 5.54
N GLN A 27 -21.95 4.40 4.65
CA GLN A 27 -21.73 5.81 4.93
C GLN A 27 -22.77 6.30 5.94
N ALA A 28 -22.36 6.50 7.18
CA ALA A 28 -23.20 6.97 8.28
C ALA A 28 -22.47 8.03 9.12
N ASN A 29 -23.21 8.70 10.02
CA ASN A 29 -22.66 9.67 10.98
C ASN A 29 -22.83 9.14 12.40
N THR A 30 -22.38 7.90 12.63
CA THR A 30 -22.57 7.19 13.90
C THR A 30 -21.49 7.50 14.92
N CYS A 31 -20.36 8.04 14.49
CA CYS A 31 -19.30 8.48 15.38
C CYS A 31 -19.66 9.77 16.13
N ARG A 32 -19.05 9.96 17.31
CA ARG A 32 -19.26 11.18 18.13
C ARG A 32 -18.83 12.45 17.41
N TRP A 33 -17.79 12.36 16.58
CA TRP A 33 -17.20 13.50 15.89
C TRP A 33 -17.72 13.69 14.46
N ALA A 34 -18.70 12.89 14.02
CA ALA A 34 -19.16 12.84 12.63
C ALA A 34 -19.82 14.11 12.02
N ASN A 35 -19.84 15.22 12.75
CA ASN A 35 -20.47 16.49 12.35
C ASN A 35 -19.77 17.69 13.02
N ASP A 36 -18.47 17.62 13.27
CA ASP A 36 -17.69 18.72 13.83
C ASP A 36 -16.96 19.57 12.78
N ASN A 37 -17.20 19.28 11.50
CA ASN A 37 -16.61 19.90 10.30
C ASN A 37 -15.16 19.50 10.04
N GLU A 38 -14.68 18.41 10.62
CA GLU A 38 -13.39 17.80 10.30
C GLU A 38 -13.63 16.37 9.80
N CYS A 39 -12.86 15.93 8.78
CA CYS A 39 -12.92 14.54 8.36
C CYS A 39 -12.02 13.69 9.28
N ASP A 40 -12.62 12.76 10.01
CA ASP A 40 -11.96 11.95 11.04
C ASP A 40 -11.67 10.51 10.63
N GLU A 41 -12.11 10.09 9.45
CA GLU A 41 -11.88 8.72 8.95
C GLU A 41 -10.43 8.53 8.45
N PRO A 42 -9.68 7.52 8.95
CA PRO A 42 -8.30 7.26 8.53
C PRO A 42 -8.14 7.06 7.02
N ARG A 43 -9.10 6.40 6.37
CA ARG A 43 -9.06 6.11 4.91
C ARG A 43 -9.02 7.33 4.01
N TYR A 44 -9.31 8.50 4.55
CA TYR A 44 -9.28 9.78 3.83
C TYR A 44 -8.18 10.71 4.36
N GLY A 45 -7.24 10.17 5.14
CA GLY A 45 -6.17 10.95 5.77
C GLY A 45 -6.64 11.75 6.98
N GLY A 46 -7.80 11.42 7.55
CA GLY A 46 -8.36 12.03 8.76
C GLY A 46 -7.60 11.66 10.04
N THR A 47 -8.06 12.19 11.17
CA THR A 47 -7.38 12.05 12.48
C THR A 47 -7.40 10.62 13.05
N GLY A 48 -8.32 9.79 12.58
CA GLY A 48 -8.61 8.48 13.14
C GLY A 48 -9.48 8.52 14.41
N ALA A 49 -10.14 9.65 14.71
CA ALA A 49 -11.12 9.73 15.79
C ALA A 49 -12.39 8.91 15.49
N CYS A 50 -12.66 8.61 14.22
CA CYS A 50 -13.79 7.83 13.77
C CYS A 50 -13.37 6.60 12.95
N ASP A 51 -14.09 5.49 13.12
CA ASP A 51 -13.92 4.31 12.27
C ASP A 51 -14.37 4.63 10.83
N ASN A 52 -13.80 3.94 9.84
CA ASN A 52 -14.16 4.10 8.44
C ASN A 52 -15.69 3.95 8.23
N GLY A 53 -16.28 4.91 7.51
CA GLY A 53 -17.72 4.96 7.23
C GLY A 53 -18.59 5.54 8.34
N THR A 54 -18.03 5.98 9.47
CA THR A 54 -18.80 6.50 10.61
C THR A 54 -18.84 8.03 10.73
N ASP A 55 -18.09 8.73 9.86
CA ASP A 55 -18.06 10.19 9.70
C ASP A 55 -18.27 10.58 8.22
N ALA A 56 -19.40 10.15 7.68
CA ALA A 56 -19.70 10.35 6.27
C ALA A 56 -20.03 11.81 5.91
N ASN A 57 -20.46 12.63 6.86
CA ASN A 57 -20.87 14.00 6.59
C ASN A 57 -19.68 14.90 6.30
N ASP A 58 -18.64 14.80 7.12
CA ASP A 58 -17.52 15.72 7.04
C ASP A 58 -16.48 15.23 6.04
N CYS A 59 -16.36 13.90 5.83
CA CYS A 59 -15.47 13.29 4.83
C CYS A 59 -15.99 13.25 3.38
N ARG A 60 -17.10 13.92 3.03
CA ARG A 60 -17.68 13.83 1.66
C ARG A 60 -16.71 14.32 0.57
N ALA A 61 -15.99 15.40 0.84
CA ALA A 61 -15.12 16.03 -0.15
C ALA A 61 -13.94 15.11 -0.48
N GLU A 62 -13.34 14.54 0.56
CA GLU A 62 -12.21 13.63 0.52
C GLU A 62 -12.60 12.31 -0.14
N ALA A 63 -13.77 11.75 0.22
CA ALA A 63 -14.33 10.57 -0.43
C ALA A 63 -14.50 10.77 -1.95
N SER A 64 -14.96 11.96 -2.36
CA SER A 64 -15.09 12.30 -3.79
C SER A 64 -13.74 12.51 -4.48
N ALA A 65 -12.73 13.02 -3.78
CA ALA A 65 -11.37 13.14 -4.30
C ALA A 65 -10.74 11.75 -4.50
N TRP A 66 -10.85 10.88 -3.49
CA TRP A 66 -10.37 9.51 -3.56
C TRP A 66 -11.04 8.72 -4.69
N GLN A 67 -12.37 8.85 -4.87
CA GLN A 67 -13.07 8.21 -5.99
C GLN A 67 -12.53 8.66 -7.34
N ARG A 68 -12.22 9.95 -7.52
CA ARG A 68 -11.62 10.47 -8.76
C ARG A 68 -10.22 9.90 -9.00
N LEU A 69 -9.41 9.75 -7.95
CA LEU A 69 -8.09 9.12 -8.05
C LEU A 69 -8.21 7.66 -8.48
N MET A 70 -9.13 6.90 -7.87
CA MET A 70 -9.35 5.49 -8.24
C MET A 70 -9.96 5.34 -9.64
N GLU A 71 -10.79 6.27 -10.10
CA GLU A 71 -11.33 6.26 -11.45
C GLU A 71 -10.25 6.54 -12.51
N ALA A 72 -9.20 7.30 -12.16
CA ALA A 72 -8.05 7.51 -13.03
C ALA A 72 -7.19 6.25 -13.21
N VAL A 73 -7.31 5.25 -12.33
CA VAL A 73 -6.61 3.96 -12.46
C VAL A 73 -7.27 3.09 -13.53
N PRO A 74 -6.52 2.58 -14.52
CA PRO A 74 -7.06 1.66 -15.52
C PRO A 74 -7.77 0.47 -14.88
N GLN A 75 -8.95 0.11 -15.40
CA GLN A 75 -9.83 -0.89 -14.78
C GLN A 75 -9.13 -2.23 -14.47
N GLY A 76 -8.25 -2.70 -15.35
CA GLY A 76 -7.50 -3.94 -15.13
C GLY A 76 -6.56 -3.87 -13.93
N ILE A 77 -5.89 -2.72 -13.74
CA ILE A 77 -5.01 -2.45 -12.60
C ILE A 77 -5.83 -2.26 -11.32
N ARG A 78 -6.94 -1.52 -11.41
CA ARG A 78 -7.85 -1.31 -10.29
C ARG A 78 -8.42 -2.62 -9.74
N ALA A 79 -8.71 -3.59 -10.61
CA ALA A 79 -9.16 -4.91 -10.17
C ALA A 79 -8.07 -5.69 -9.41
N SER A 80 -6.79 -5.46 -9.70
CA SER A 80 -5.68 -6.12 -8.99
C SER A 80 -5.32 -5.47 -7.66
N LEU A 81 -5.67 -4.19 -7.44
CA LEU A 81 -5.42 -3.48 -6.17
C LEU A 81 -6.21 -4.09 -5.00
N GLY A 82 -7.43 -4.60 -5.25
CA GLY A 82 -8.24 -5.26 -4.24
C GLY A 82 -8.97 -4.30 -3.29
N THR A 83 -8.77 -4.48 -1.98
CA THR A 83 -9.53 -3.84 -0.89
C THR A 83 -8.61 -3.25 0.18
N ASP A 84 -9.14 -2.48 1.13
CA ASP A 84 -8.40 -1.95 2.29
C ASP A 84 -8.78 -2.72 3.57
N THR A 85 -8.52 -4.04 3.58
CA THR A 85 -8.90 -4.94 4.69
C THR A 85 -7.75 -5.25 5.63
N CYS A 86 -6.52 -4.91 5.24
CA CYS A 86 -5.35 -5.05 6.09
C CYS A 86 -5.35 -4.03 7.23
N ARG A 87 -4.70 -4.37 8.36
CA ARG A 87 -4.58 -3.46 9.50
C ARG A 87 -3.69 -2.23 9.25
N TRP A 88 -2.84 -2.30 8.23
CA TRP A 88 -1.96 -1.20 7.81
C TRP A 88 -2.51 -0.48 6.58
N ALA A 89 -3.64 -0.92 6.03
CA ALA A 89 -4.27 -0.18 4.95
C ALA A 89 -4.67 1.23 5.41
N ASN A 90 -4.44 2.22 4.56
CA ASN A 90 -4.64 3.65 4.80
C ASN A 90 -3.66 4.28 5.81
N ASP A 91 -2.46 3.72 5.94
CA ASP A 91 -1.37 4.34 6.71
C ASP A 91 -0.42 5.18 5.85
N ARG A 92 -0.75 5.32 4.55
CA ARG A 92 -0.04 6.05 3.49
C ARG A 92 1.13 5.28 2.90
N GLU A 93 1.54 4.16 3.48
CA GLU A 93 2.58 3.30 2.95
C GLU A 93 1.96 2.16 2.15
N CYS A 94 2.42 1.95 0.92
CA CYS A 94 1.99 0.77 0.17
C CYS A 94 2.62 -0.49 0.79
N ASP A 95 1.78 -1.43 1.17
CA ASP A 95 2.15 -2.66 1.87
C ASP A 95 1.90 -3.93 1.05
N ASP A 96 1.30 -3.80 -0.13
CA ASP A 96 1.12 -4.90 -1.07
C ASP A 96 2.38 -5.13 -1.92
N ILE A 97 3.02 -6.29 -1.70
CA ILE A 97 4.22 -6.71 -2.40
C ILE A 97 4.06 -6.77 -3.94
N ASN A 98 2.85 -6.99 -4.46
CA ASN A 98 2.60 -7.02 -5.90
C ASN A 98 2.81 -5.66 -6.58
N PHE A 99 2.73 -4.58 -5.82
CA PHE A 99 2.93 -3.22 -6.30
C PHE A 99 4.22 -2.60 -5.75
N GLY A 100 5.15 -3.42 -5.27
CA GLY A 100 6.40 -2.97 -4.67
C GLY A 100 6.23 -2.40 -3.26
N GLY A 101 5.20 -2.84 -2.53
CA GLY A 101 4.96 -2.49 -1.14
C GLY A 101 5.88 -3.19 -0.14
N THR A 102 5.77 -2.85 1.15
CA THR A 102 6.62 -3.40 2.23
C THR A 102 6.41 -4.90 2.48
N GLY A 103 5.26 -5.43 2.08
CA GLY A 103 4.83 -6.79 2.41
C GLY A 103 4.23 -6.94 3.81
N ALA A 104 3.88 -5.85 4.50
CA ALA A 104 3.14 -5.90 5.76
C ALA A 104 1.71 -6.44 5.57
N CYS A 105 1.13 -6.20 4.39
CA CYS A 105 -0.21 -6.65 4.03
C CYS A 105 -0.18 -7.86 3.09
N GLN A 106 -1.26 -8.64 3.12
CA GLN A 106 -1.45 -9.67 2.11
C GLN A 106 -1.76 -9.01 0.76
N PRO A 107 -1.40 -9.64 -0.37
CA PRO A 107 -1.73 -9.08 -1.67
C PRO A 107 -3.23 -8.81 -1.83
N GLY A 108 -3.58 -7.64 -2.35
CA GLY A 108 -4.96 -7.17 -2.57
C GLY A 108 -5.68 -6.66 -1.32
N THR A 109 -4.95 -6.38 -0.22
CA THR A 109 -5.55 -5.93 1.05
C THR A 109 -5.13 -4.52 1.48
N ASP A 110 -4.39 -3.82 0.63
CA ASP A 110 -3.96 -2.43 0.81
C ASP A 110 -4.06 -1.65 -0.52
N ALA A 111 -5.29 -1.43 -0.99
CA ALA A 111 -5.55 -0.89 -2.32
C ALA A 111 -5.30 0.62 -2.41
N SER A 112 -5.69 1.37 -1.38
CA SER A 112 -5.66 2.83 -1.36
C SER A 112 -4.24 3.36 -1.42
N ASP A 113 -3.33 2.80 -0.62
CA ASP A 113 -1.95 3.27 -0.52
C ASP A 113 -1.08 2.79 -1.68
N CYS A 114 -1.40 1.62 -2.26
CA CYS A 114 -0.71 1.09 -3.43
C CYS A 114 -1.20 1.65 -4.77
N ARG A 115 -2.27 2.46 -4.80
CA ARG A 115 -2.86 2.99 -6.03
C ARG A 115 -1.84 3.66 -6.95
N ALA A 116 -1.03 4.58 -6.41
CA ALA A 116 -0.09 5.35 -7.21
C ALA A 116 0.99 4.44 -7.80
N LEU A 117 1.58 3.57 -6.96
CA LEU A 117 2.60 2.62 -7.40
C LEU A 117 2.08 1.64 -8.46
N ALA A 118 0.81 1.23 -8.38
CA ALA A 118 0.20 0.35 -9.36
C ALA A 118 0.11 0.95 -10.77
N ILE A 119 0.20 2.28 -10.91
CA ILE A 119 0.26 2.99 -12.20
C ILE A 119 1.65 3.55 -12.52
N GLY A 120 2.68 3.17 -11.73
CA GLY A 120 4.06 3.65 -11.89
C GLY A 120 4.37 4.96 -11.16
N GLY A 121 3.45 5.43 -10.32
CA GLY A 121 3.52 6.68 -9.57
C GLY A 121 2.80 7.84 -10.25
N ASP A 122 2.50 8.87 -9.47
CA ASP A 122 1.94 10.14 -9.92
C ASP A 122 2.33 11.30 -8.99
N GLU A 123 1.82 12.51 -9.27
CA GLU A 123 2.10 13.75 -8.52
C GLU A 123 0.81 14.28 -7.86
N THR A 124 -0.02 13.36 -7.37
CA THR A 124 -1.33 13.72 -6.78
C THR A 124 -1.21 14.32 -5.39
N CYS A 125 -0.05 14.15 -4.74
CA CYS A 125 0.21 14.79 -3.47
C CYS A 125 0.35 16.31 -3.64
N ARG A 126 -0.16 17.07 -2.66
CA ARG A 126 -0.04 18.53 -2.66
C ARG A 126 1.42 19.01 -2.72
N TRP A 127 2.32 18.24 -2.13
CA TRP A 127 3.72 18.60 -1.97
C TRP A 127 4.65 17.98 -3.03
N ALA A 128 4.11 17.30 -4.04
CA ALA A 128 4.86 16.55 -5.06
C ALA A 128 5.91 17.33 -5.89
N HIS A 129 6.02 18.64 -5.71
CA HIS A 129 6.87 19.56 -6.47
C HIS A 129 7.40 20.71 -5.61
N ASP A 130 7.56 20.50 -4.31
CA ASP A 130 8.06 21.53 -3.40
C ASP A 130 9.59 21.49 -3.19
N GLY A 131 10.25 20.48 -3.77
CA GLY A 131 11.69 20.26 -3.72
C GLY A 131 12.14 19.40 -2.54
N GLU A 132 11.23 18.84 -1.77
CA GLU A 132 11.49 17.84 -0.73
C GLU A 132 10.77 16.53 -1.06
N CYS A 133 11.40 15.39 -0.77
CA CYS A 133 10.71 14.11 -0.88
C CYS A 133 9.78 13.92 0.33
N ASP A 134 8.50 13.68 0.08
CA ASP A 134 7.43 13.63 1.07
C ASP A 134 6.79 12.25 1.26
N GLU A 135 7.28 11.24 0.56
CA GLU A 135 6.78 9.88 0.67
C GLU A 135 7.22 9.16 1.95
N PRO A 136 6.45 8.17 2.44
CA PRO A 136 6.79 7.44 3.65
C PRO A 136 8.08 6.64 3.48
N GLY A 137 8.85 6.51 4.58
CA GLY A 137 10.08 5.73 4.64
C GLY A 137 11.30 6.34 3.95
N ILE A 138 11.11 7.18 2.93
CA ILE A 138 12.20 7.82 2.16
C ILE A 138 12.20 9.35 2.26
N GLY A 139 11.12 9.95 2.77
CA GLY A 139 10.89 11.38 2.84
C GLY A 139 10.23 11.81 4.15
N THR A 140 9.43 12.86 4.09
CA THR A 140 8.72 13.41 5.27
C THR A 140 7.56 12.52 5.74
N GLY A 141 7.00 11.70 4.85
CA GLY A 141 5.85 10.83 5.11
C GLY A 141 4.49 11.52 5.11
N VAL A 142 4.40 12.76 4.59
CA VAL A 142 3.09 13.45 4.47
C VAL A 142 2.30 13.01 3.24
N CYS A 143 2.98 12.51 2.20
CA CYS A 143 2.37 11.97 1.00
C CYS A 143 2.11 10.46 1.11
N ILE A 144 1.29 9.92 0.20
CA ILE A 144 1.12 8.47 0.02
C ILE A 144 2.27 7.94 -0.84
N SER A 145 2.68 6.68 -0.65
CA SER A 145 3.69 6.03 -1.49
C SER A 145 3.43 6.25 -2.99
N GLY A 146 4.44 6.74 -3.70
CA GLY A 146 4.39 6.98 -5.14
C GLY A 146 3.56 8.19 -5.59
N THR A 147 3.19 9.11 -4.70
CA THR A 147 2.39 10.33 -5.04
C THR A 147 3.20 11.63 -5.09
N ASP A 148 4.50 11.54 -4.85
CA ASP A 148 5.49 12.61 -4.97
C ASP A 148 6.71 12.05 -5.73
N THR A 149 6.50 11.68 -6.98
CA THR A 149 7.56 11.04 -7.76
C THR A 149 8.62 12.02 -8.24
N SER A 150 8.29 13.29 -8.38
CA SER A 150 9.22 14.29 -8.90
C SER A 150 10.32 14.61 -7.91
N ASP A 151 9.98 14.79 -6.63
CA ASP A 151 10.98 15.11 -5.62
C ASP A 151 11.59 13.84 -5.00
N CYS A 152 10.86 12.71 -4.95
CA CYS A 152 11.40 11.44 -4.47
C CYS A 152 12.19 10.61 -5.51
N ALA A 153 12.18 10.96 -6.80
CA ALA A 153 12.88 10.19 -7.85
C ALA A 153 14.34 9.80 -7.50
N PRO A 154 15.17 10.67 -6.90
CA PRO A 154 16.55 10.33 -6.55
C PRO A 154 16.69 9.23 -5.49
N VAL A 155 15.67 9.04 -4.64
CA VAL A 155 15.69 8.12 -3.49
C VAL A 155 14.63 7.01 -3.58
N ALA A 156 13.83 6.99 -4.65
CA ALA A 156 12.76 6.01 -4.88
C ALA A 156 13.23 4.55 -4.85
N PHE A 157 14.53 4.29 -5.09
CA PHE A 157 15.11 2.95 -5.00
C PHE A 157 15.16 2.39 -3.56
N LEU A 158 14.95 3.24 -2.54
CA LEU A 158 14.81 2.87 -1.12
C LEU A 158 13.35 2.76 -0.66
N ARG A 159 12.38 3.04 -1.54
CA ARG A 159 10.95 3.02 -1.20
C ARG A 159 10.51 1.65 -0.73
N ASN A 160 9.77 1.61 0.39
CA ASN A 160 9.21 0.38 0.98
C ASN A 160 10.27 -0.71 1.27
N ARG A 161 11.53 -0.29 1.40
CA ARG A 161 12.68 -1.17 1.64
C ARG A 161 13.16 -1.04 3.07
N SER A 162 13.54 -2.17 3.67
CA SER A 162 14.04 -2.23 5.05
C SER A 162 15.26 -3.15 5.17
N ASN A 163 15.85 -3.16 6.36
CA ASN A 163 16.90 -4.10 6.78
C ASN A 163 16.40 -4.96 7.94
N THR A 164 15.13 -5.35 7.93
CA THR A 164 14.50 -6.13 9.00
C THR A 164 14.90 -7.61 8.97
N CYS A 165 15.46 -8.11 7.87
CA CYS A 165 15.97 -9.46 7.81
C CYS A 165 17.21 -9.64 8.71
N ALA A 166 17.31 -10.79 9.36
CA ALA A 166 18.44 -11.10 10.25
C ALA A 166 19.79 -11.12 9.52
N THR A 167 19.79 -11.34 8.21
CA THR A 167 21.00 -11.41 7.39
C THR A 167 21.26 -10.14 6.57
N ALA A 168 20.51 -9.05 6.80
CA ALA A 168 20.53 -7.85 5.95
C ALA A 168 21.87 -7.08 5.85
N PHE A 169 22.91 -7.58 6.52
CA PHE A 169 24.23 -6.95 6.61
C PHE A 169 25.38 -7.97 6.55
N ASN A 170 25.14 -9.17 6.01
CA ASN A 170 26.13 -10.24 5.89
C ASN A 170 26.98 -10.13 4.59
N GLY A 171 26.71 -9.14 3.74
CA GLY A 171 27.40 -8.91 2.47
C GLY A 171 26.88 -9.77 1.31
N THR A 172 25.76 -10.47 1.49
CA THR A 172 25.11 -11.32 0.50
C THR A 172 23.65 -10.91 0.37
N CYS A 173 23.23 -10.57 -0.85
CA CYS A 173 21.81 -10.37 -1.10
C CYS A 173 21.04 -11.68 -0.88
N ASP A 174 20.05 -11.65 0.01
CA ASP A 174 19.26 -12.79 0.46
C ASP A 174 17.77 -12.66 0.08
N GLU A 175 17.39 -11.66 -0.72
CA GLU A 175 16.02 -11.46 -1.21
C GLU A 175 15.64 -12.42 -2.36
N PRO A 176 14.36 -12.80 -2.49
CA PRO A 176 13.89 -13.63 -3.60
C PRO A 176 14.11 -12.94 -4.95
N GLY A 177 14.59 -13.69 -5.94
CA GLY A 177 14.78 -13.23 -7.32
C GLY A 177 16.10 -12.49 -7.59
N GLN A 178 16.77 -11.95 -6.57
CA GLN A 178 18.09 -11.32 -6.68
C GLN A 178 19.19 -12.14 -5.98
N GLY A 179 18.82 -12.86 -4.93
CA GLY A 179 19.74 -13.45 -3.97
C GLY A 179 19.42 -14.91 -3.62
N THR A 180 19.80 -15.29 -2.40
CA THR A 180 19.59 -16.66 -1.89
C THR A 180 18.13 -16.99 -1.58
N GLY A 181 17.27 -15.96 -1.43
CA GLY A 181 15.85 -16.11 -1.07
C GLY A 181 15.60 -16.49 0.39
N GLN A 182 16.56 -16.28 1.29
CA GLN A 182 16.39 -16.51 2.74
C GLN A 182 15.57 -15.40 3.41
N CYS A 183 15.64 -14.18 2.89
CA CYS A 183 14.87 -13.04 3.37
C CYS A 183 13.54 -12.89 2.65
N ARG A 184 12.61 -12.14 3.25
CA ARG A 184 11.45 -11.64 2.50
C ARG A 184 11.93 -10.58 1.50
N ALA A 185 11.19 -10.39 0.41
CA ALA A 185 11.47 -9.30 -0.52
C ALA A 185 11.52 -7.95 0.23
N TYR A 186 12.44 -7.08 -0.17
CA TYR A 186 12.63 -5.74 0.39
C TYR A 186 13.04 -5.67 1.87
N THR A 187 13.56 -6.76 2.46
CA THR A 187 14.00 -6.80 3.87
C THR A 187 15.51 -6.91 4.06
N ASP A 188 16.28 -6.97 2.97
CA ASP A 188 17.74 -7.00 2.95
C ASP A 188 18.28 -5.95 1.97
N THR A 189 18.10 -4.69 2.36
CA THR A 189 18.42 -3.55 1.50
C THR A 189 19.91 -3.22 1.50
N ALA A 190 20.59 -3.38 2.64
CA ALA A 190 22.00 -3.06 2.74
C ALA A 190 22.84 -3.92 1.79
N ASP A 191 22.48 -5.20 1.61
CA ASP A 191 23.25 -6.10 0.76
C ASP A 191 22.66 -6.24 -0.67
N CYS A 192 21.35 -6.07 -0.88
CA CYS A 192 20.76 -6.13 -2.23
C CYS A 192 20.80 -4.82 -3.03
N VAL A 193 20.71 -3.66 -2.37
CA VAL A 193 20.71 -2.33 -3.02
C VAL A 193 21.99 -1.57 -2.72
N GLY A 194 22.61 -1.86 -1.58
CA GLY A 194 23.84 -1.24 -1.13
C GLY A 194 23.64 -0.39 0.10
N ARG A 195 24.77 0.08 0.62
CA ARG A 195 24.90 0.74 1.93
C ARG A 195 24.87 2.27 1.85
N GLN A 196 24.85 2.85 0.65
CA GLN A 196 24.74 4.29 0.50
C GLN A 196 23.32 4.76 0.84
N ARG A 197 23.23 5.79 1.69
CA ARG A 197 22.01 6.48 2.09
C ARG A 197 22.15 7.96 1.72
N PRO A 198 21.49 8.40 0.64
CA PRO A 198 21.54 9.79 0.20
C PRO A 198 21.06 10.75 1.28
N ASN A 199 21.63 11.96 1.32
CA ASN A 199 21.20 13.02 2.23
C ASN A 199 19.75 13.48 2.01
N GLN A 200 19.22 13.27 0.81
CA GLN A 200 17.83 13.54 0.44
C GLN A 200 16.85 12.55 1.06
N ALA A 201 17.31 11.32 1.36
CA ALA A 201 16.46 10.33 2.01
C ALA A 201 16.38 10.69 3.49
N ARG A 202 15.20 11.04 4.00
CA ARG A 202 14.99 11.35 5.43
C ARG A 202 14.94 10.07 6.27
N ASP A 203 15.99 9.28 6.19
CA ASP A 203 16.22 8.09 7.01
C ASP A 203 16.92 8.49 8.33
N HIS A 204 16.90 7.61 9.34
CA HIS A 204 17.67 7.75 10.58
C HIS A 204 19.19 7.75 10.35
N PHE A 205 19.64 7.34 9.15
CA PHE A 205 21.03 7.16 8.80
C PHE A 205 21.34 7.85 7.46
N PHE A 206 22.39 8.68 7.44
CA PHE A 206 22.89 9.34 6.24
C PHE A 206 24.35 8.94 5.99
N GLY A 207 24.72 8.69 4.74
CA GLY A 207 26.08 8.28 4.35
C GLY A 207 26.19 6.77 4.08
N HIS A 208 27.27 6.13 4.54
CA HIS A 208 27.50 4.70 4.31
C HIS A 208 27.12 3.85 5.52
N ASP A 209 26.11 2.98 5.38
CA ASP A 209 25.56 2.15 6.45
C ASP A 209 26.51 1.01 6.84
N ASP A 210 27.44 1.31 7.75
CA ASP A 210 28.44 0.40 8.30
C ASP A 210 27.92 -0.51 9.42
N ARG A 211 26.61 -0.54 9.65
CA ARG A 211 26.04 -1.44 10.66
C ARG A 211 26.37 -2.89 10.34
N GLN A 212 26.61 -3.65 11.40
CA GLN A 212 26.77 -5.09 11.40
C GLN A 212 25.76 -5.67 12.38
N LEU A 213 25.05 -6.71 11.97
CA LEU A 213 24.15 -7.43 12.85
C LEU A 213 24.96 -8.46 13.63
N VAL A 214 24.88 -8.38 14.96
CA VAL A 214 25.54 -9.31 15.86
C VAL A 214 24.75 -10.62 15.89
N ASP A 215 25.44 -11.76 15.76
CA ASP A 215 24.79 -13.07 15.85
C ASP A 215 24.34 -13.35 17.29
N VAL A 216 23.04 -13.21 17.53
CA VAL A 216 22.39 -13.45 18.83
C VAL A 216 22.15 -14.93 19.13
N THR A 217 22.68 -15.85 18.32
CA THR A 217 22.60 -17.31 18.56
C THR A 217 23.90 -17.90 19.11
N GLN A 218 25.01 -17.14 19.13
CA GLN A 218 26.34 -17.59 19.56
C GLN A 218 26.85 -16.79 20.76
N ALA A 219 27.32 -17.46 21.82
CA ALA A 219 27.98 -16.79 22.95
C ALA A 219 29.51 -17.04 22.94
N PRO A 220 30.37 -16.01 23.12
CA PRO A 220 30.02 -14.61 23.30
C PRO A 220 29.54 -13.99 21.97
N TRP A 221 28.62 -13.04 22.07
CA TRP A 221 28.17 -12.23 20.94
C TRP A 221 29.42 -11.58 20.30
N ARG A 222 29.66 -11.82 19.01
CA ARG A 222 30.77 -11.28 18.24
C ARG A 222 30.28 -10.61 16.98
#